data_AF-A0AAV2SXA2-F1
#
_entry.id   AF-A0AAV2SXA2-F1
#
_cell.length_a   1.000
_cell.length_b   1.000
_cell.length_c   1.000
_cell.angle_alpha   90.00
_cell.angle_beta   90.00
_cell.angle_gamma   90.00
#
_symmetry.space_group_name_H-M   'P 1'
#
loop_
_entity.id
_entity.type
_entity.pdbx_description
1 polymer ?
#
loop_
_entity_poly.entity_id
_entity_poly.type
_entity_poly.pdbx_seq_one_letter_code
_entity_poly.pdbx_strand_id
1 'polypeptide(L)'
;GMERNWPEGRGVFHNVAKNFIIWVNEEDQLMVISMDKGCDVRGVFERLACGIKSVEDSVKEEFGHSFALDSKYGYILSCPTNLGTGMRASVHIDLPGWAEEGLNSLKKRCEELKLQPRGSLGESYAQTGCTFDISNKHRLGYSEVELVQCMIDGVNTLYEEDLQLQNKFG
;
A
#
# COMPACT_ATOMS: atom_id res chain seq x y z
N GLY A 1 21.84 3.80 -7.93
CA GLY A 1 22.06 5.11 -8.60
C GLY A 1 20.81 5.98 -8.65
N MET A 2 19.83 5.74 -7.78
CA MET A 2 18.56 6.47 -7.74
C MET A 2 18.69 7.79 -6.99
N GLU A 3 19.74 7.98 -6.19
CA GLU A 3 20.02 9.19 -5.39
C GLU A 3 20.95 10.20 -6.08
N ARG A 4 21.24 10.03 -7.38
CA ARG A 4 22.11 10.97 -8.10
C ARG A 4 21.49 12.38 -8.04
N ASN A 5 22.34 13.38 -7.80
CA ASN A 5 21.99 14.80 -7.74
C ASN A 5 20.93 15.14 -6.67
N TRP A 6 20.81 14.36 -5.60
CA TRP A 6 19.87 14.68 -4.51
C TRP A 6 20.09 16.11 -3.96
N PRO A 7 19.03 16.92 -3.74
CA PRO A 7 17.59 16.66 -3.92
C PRO A 7 17.00 17.18 -5.25
N GLU A 8 17.81 17.45 -6.27
CA GLU A 8 17.38 18.06 -7.53
C GLU A 8 16.25 17.28 -8.21
N GLY A 9 15.20 18.00 -8.64
CA GLY A 9 14.03 17.42 -9.31
C GLY A 9 13.06 16.66 -8.41
N ARG A 10 13.33 16.58 -7.10
CA ARG A 10 12.47 15.88 -6.13
C ARG A 10 11.49 16.83 -5.47
N GLY A 11 10.33 16.30 -5.12
CA GLY A 11 9.31 17.10 -4.44
C GLY A 11 8.22 16.26 -3.82
N VAL A 12 7.44 16.91 -2.96
CA VAL A 12 6.22 16.35 -2.37
C VAL A 12 5.10 17.34 -2.59
N PHE A 13 4.05 16.89 -3.28
CA PHE A 13 2.77 17.56 -3.32
C PHE A 13 1.85 16.93 -2.27
N HIS A 14 1.02 17.73 -1.62
CA HIS A 14 -0.10 17.23 -0.85
C HIS A 14 -1.28 18.20 -0.94
N ASN A 15 -2.50 17.67 -0.87
CA ASN A 15 -3.68 18.53 -0.74
C ASN A 15 -3.75 19.18 0.65
N VAL A 16 -4.66 20.14 0.84
CA VAL A 16 -4.82 20.87 2.12
C VAL A 16 -5.11 19.92 3.28
N ALA A 17 -5.90 18.88 3.05
CA ALA A 17 -6.26 17.88 4.04
C ALA A 17 -5.13 16.89 4.38
N LYS A 18 -4.01 16.89 3.63
CA LYS A 18 -2.89 15.95 3.75
C LYS A 18 -3.30 14.48 3.68
N ASN A 19 -4.37 14.19 2.94
CA ASN A 19 -4.94 12.84 2.77
C ASN A 19 -4.83 12.35 1.31
N PHE A 20 -4.24 13.16 0.45
CA PHE A 20 -3.77 12.83 -0.90
C PHE A 20 -2.42 13.49 -1.12
N ILE A 21 -1.39 12.68 -1.40
CA ILE A 21 0.02 13.05 -1.44
C ILE A 21 0.62 12.47 -2.72
N ILE A 22 1.52 13.21 -3.36
CA ILE A 22 2.30 12.70 -4.50
C ILE A 22 3.77 12.95 -4.20
N TRP A 23 4.57 11.90 -4.18
CA TRP A 23 6.03 12.03 -4.20
C TRP A 23 6.52 12.04 -5.64
N VAL A 24 7.46 12.94 -5.92
CA VAL A 24 8.01 13.17 -7.26
C VAL A 24 9.49 12.83 -7.25
N ASN A 25 9.90 11.96 -8.19
CA ASN A 25 11.30 11.55 -8.42
C ASN A 25 12.02 10.98 -7.18
N GLU A 26 11.32 10.17 -6.39
CA GLU A 26 11.91 9.48 -5.25
C GLU A 26 12.49 8.12 -5.70
N GLU A 27 11.73 7.03 -5.59
CA GLU A 27 12.02 5.74 -6.21
C GLU A 27 11.52 5.68 -7.66
N ASP A 28 10.31 6.18 -7.89
CA ASP A 28 9.66 6.28 -9.18
C ASP A 28 9.38 7.75 -9.54
N GLN A 29 8.97 7.98 -10.80
CA GLN A 29 8.62 9.33 -11.27
C GLN A 29 7.50 9.94 -10.42
N LEU A 30 6.45 9.15 -10.13
CA LEU A 30 5.33 9.53 -9.30
C LEU A 30 4.94 8.38 -8.35
N MET A 31 4.77 8.69 -7.08
CA MET A 31 4.10 7.82 -6.11
C MET A 31 2.87 8.53 -5.57
N VAL A 32 1.69 8.09 -6.00
CA VAL A 32 0.41 8.68 -5.59
C VAL A 32 -0.13 7.93 -4.37
N ILE A 33 -0.37 8.66 -3.30
CA ILE A 33 -0.74 8.13 -1.99
C ILE A 33 -2.06 8.76 -1.57
N SER A 34 -3.04 7.91 -1.25
CA SER A 34 -4.26 8.31 -0.56
C SER A 34 -4.26 7.60 0.79
N MET A 35 -4.48 8.36 1.86
CA MET A 35 -4.46 7.81 3.22
C MET A 35 -5.45 8.56 4.10
N ASP A 36 -6.00 7.91 5.11
CA ASP A 36 -6.85 8.55 6.11
C ASP A 36 -6.69 7.87 7.47
N LYS A 37 -7.18 8.52 8.52
CA LYS A 37 -7.34 7.88 9.83
C LYS A 37 -8.66 7.10 9.86
N GLY A 38 -8.67 5.99 10.59
CA GLY A 38 -9.85 5.13 10.71
C GLY A 38 -9.87 4.02 9.66
N CYS A 39 -11.05 3.45 9.43
CA CYS A 39 -11.23 2.22 8.64
C CYS A 39 -12.00 2.42 7.32
N ASP A 40 -12.19 3.65 6.86
CA ASP A 40 -12.87 3.93 5.58
C ASP A 40 -11.97 3.68 4.37
N VAL A 41 -11.61 2.41 4.15
CA VAL A 41 -10.80 1.95 3.01
C VAL A 41 -11.47 2.33 1.69
N ARG A 42 -12.81 2.30 1.63
CA ARG A 42 -13.57 2.67 0.44
C ARG A 42 -13.36 4.14 0.09
N GLY A 43 -13.54 5.06 1.04
CA GLY A 43 -13.32 6.49 0.80
C GLY A 43 -11.87 6.81 0.42
N VAL A 44 -10.89 6.11 1.02
CA VAL A 44 -9.47 6.21 0.64
C VAL A 44 -9.24 5.77 -0.80
N PHE A 45 -9.80 4.63 -1.20
CA PHE A 45 -9.65 4.07 -2.54
C PHE A 45 -10.36 4.91 -3.62
N GLU A 46 -11.58 5.38 -3.35
CA GLU A 46 -12.32 6.28 -4.24
C GLU A 46 -11.53 7.57 -4.49
N ARG A 47 -10.96 8.17 -3.43
CA ARG A 47 -10.09 9.35 -3.55
C ARG A 47 -8.83 9.05 -4.36
N LEU A 48 -8.21 7.89 -4.17
CA LEU A 48 -7.02 7.47 -4.93
C LEU A 48 -7.35 7.35 -6.42
N ALA A 49 -8.42 6.63 -6.76
CA ALA A 49 -8.84 6.40 -8.15
C ALA A 49 -9.18 7.72 -8.87
N CYS A 50 -9.97 8.60 -8.22
CA CYS A 50 -10.25 9.92 -8.75
C CYS A 50 -8.98 10.76 -8.93
N GLY A 51 -8.09 10.75 -7.93
CA GLY A 51 -6.85 11.51 -7.96
C GLY A 51 -5.88 11.06 -9.06
N ILE A 52 -5.66 9.76 -9.21
CA ILE A 52 -4.82 9.20 -10.29
C ILE A 52 -5.36 9.62 -11.65
N LYS A 53 -6.68 9.50 -11.87
CA LYS A 53 -7.31 9.91 -13.13
C LYS A 53 -7.09 11.40 -13.42
N SER A 54 -7.31 12.28 -12.43
CA SER A 54 -7.07 13.72 -12.61
C SER A 54 -5.61 14.05 -12.91
N VAL A 55 -4.66 13.34 -12.30
CA VAL A 55 -3.22 13.52 -12.59
C VAL A 55 -2.91 13.04 -14.01
N GLU A 56 -3.40 11.87 -14.41
CA GLU A 56 -3.19 11.33 -15.76
C GLU A 56 -3.77 12.26 -16.84
N ASP A 57 -5.00 12.74 -16.63
CA ASP A 57 -5.66 13.71 -17.53
C ASP A 57 -4.82 14.99 -17.66
N SER A 58 -4.28 15.51 -16.55
CA SER A 58 -3.43 16.72 -16.54
C SER A 58 -2.10 16.50 -17.26
N VAL A 59 -1.44 15.35 -17.05
CA VAL A 59 -0.18 15.00 -17.74
C VAL A 59 -0.41 14.89 -19.24
N LYS A 60 -1.53 14.29 -19.65
CA LYS A 60 -1.88 14.16 -21.05
C LYS A 60 -2.20 15.49 -21.71
N GLU A 61 -2.88 16.40 -21.01
CA GLU A 61 -3.18 17.75 -21.49
C GLU A 61 -1.91 18.58 -21.68
N GLU A 62 -1.01 18.58 -20.68
CA GLU A 62 0.19 19.42 -20.70
C GLU A 62 1.28 18.89 -21.64
N PHE A 63 1.52 17.56 -21.64
CA PHE A 63 2.66 16.96 -22.33
C PHE A 63 2.31 16.09 -23.54
N GLY A 64 1.01 15.84 -23.77
CA GLY A 64 0.54 15.04 -24.92
C GLY A 64 0.83 13.54 -24.82
N HIS A 65 1.27 13.03 -23.66
CA HIS A 65 1.56 11.61 -23.44
C HIS A 65 0.88 11.06 -22.18
N SER A 66 0.53 9.78 -22.20
CA SER A 66 0.00 9.05 -21.05
C SER A 66 1.11 8.44 -20.19
N PHE A 67 0.75 7.83 -19.06
CA PHE A 67 1.66 7.01 -18.28
C PHE A 67 2.19 5.80 -19.05
N ALA A 68 3.35 5.29 -18.61
CA ALA A 68 3.97 4.12 -19.18
C ALA A 68 3.14 2.86 -18.85
N LEU A 69 2.33 2.42 -19.81
CA LEU A 69 1.43 1.27 -19.69
C LEU A 69 1.77 0.24 -20.76
N ASP A 70 2.07 -0.99 -20.34
CA ASP A 70 2.27 -2.14 -21.21
C ASP A 70 1.06 -3.07 -21.18
N SER A 71 0.69 -3.61 -22.34
CA SER A 71 -0.49 -4.49 -22.49
C SER A 71 -0.42 -5.79 -21.68
N LYS A 72 0.79 -6.28 -21.38
CA LYS A 72 1.02 -7.52 -20.63
C LYS A 72 1.41 -7.25 -19.19
N TYR A 73 2.18 -6.18 -18.95
CA TYR A 73 2.77 -5.90 -17.65
C TYR A 73 2.10 -4.76 -16.88
N GLY A 74 1.07 -4.13 -17.43
CA GLY A 74 0.39 -3.00 -16.77
C GLY A 74 1.29 -1.77 -16.67
N TYR A 75 1.15 -0.99 -15.60
CA TYR A 75 1.99 0.17 -15.35
C TYR A 75 3.44 -0.27 -15.14
N ILE A 76 4.34 0.42 -15.84
CA ILE A 76 5.77 0.18 -15.78
C ILE A 76 6.39 1.09 -14.73
N LEU A 77 7.02 0.49 -13.74
CA LEU A 77 7.74 1.15 -12.66
C LEU A 77 9.19 0.67 -12.62
N SER A 78 10.04 1.36 -11.86
CA SER A 78 11.49 1.16 -11.85
C SER A 78 11.88 -0.23 -11.33
N CYS A 79 11.14 -0.74 -10.34
CA CYS A 79 11.37 -2.07 -9.78
C CYS A 79 10.40 -3.10 -10.40
N PRO A 80 10.87 -4.25 -10.91
CA PRO A 80 10.01 -5.30 -11.47
C PRO A 80 8.93 -5.82 -10.49
N THR A 81 9.16 -5.69 -9.18
CA THR A 81 8.18 -6.09 -8.15
C THR A 81 6.96 -5.17 -8.10
N ASN A 82 7.04 -3.98 -8.68
CA ASN A 82 5.96 -2.99 -8.74
C ASN A 82 5.20 -3.00 -10.08
N LEU A 83 5.48 -3.94 -11.00
CA LEU A 83 4.71 -4.06 -12.24
C LEU A 83 3.22 -4.39 -11.99
N GLY A 84 2.39 -4.09 -12.98
CA GLY A 84 0.95 -4.35 -12.96
C GLY A 84 0.19 -3.11 -12.52
N THR A 85 -0.44 -3.17 -11.36
CA THR A 85 -1.14 -2.02 -10.77
C THR A 85 -0.18 -1.05 -10.06
N GLY A 86 1.02 -1.53 -9.69
CA GLY A 86 1.91 -0.82 -8.76
C GLY A 86 1.33 -0.64 -7.35
N MET A 87 0.09 -1.07 -7.11
CA MET A 87 -0.68 -0.65 -5.95
C MET A 87 -0.34 -1.47 -4.70
N ARG A 88 -0.21 -0.74 -3.60
CA ARG A 88 -0.14 -1.28 -2.25
C ARG A 88 -1.27 -0.68 -1.42
N ALA A 89 -2.32 -1.45 -1.20
CA ALA A 89 -3.37 -1.15 -0.24
C ALA A 89 -2.96 -1.72 1.13
N SER A 90 -3.00 -0.89 2.17
CA SER A 90 -2.53 -1.26 3.51
C SER A 90 -3.39 -0.66 4.61
N VAL A 91 -3.41 -1.33 5.76
CA VAL A 91 -3.94 -0.79 7.01
C VAL A 91 -2.94 -0.94 8.13
N HIS A 92 -2.94 0.01 9.06
CA HIS A 92 -2.32 -0.17 10.37
C HIS A 92 -3.37 -0.73 11.32
N ILE A 93 -3.13 -1.92 11.85
CA ILE A 93 -4.07 -2.63 12.72
C ILE A 93 -3.36 -3.20 13.95
N ASP A 94 -3.99 -3.06 15.11
CA ASP A 94 -3.54 -3.67 16.35
C ASP A 94 -3.99 -5.13 16.39
N LEU A 95 -3.02 -6.05 16.49
CA LEU A 95 -3.24 -7.49 16.59
C LEU A 95 -2.47 -8.05 17.80
N PRO A 96 -2.88 -7.74 19.04
CA PRO A 96 -2.19 -8.18 20.24
C PRO A 96 -2.14 -9.70 20.41
N GLY A 97 -3.18 -10.44 19.99
CA GLY A 97 -3.17 -11.90 20.03
C GLY A 97 -2.11 -12.50 19.12
N TRP A 98 -1.96 -11.96 17.91
CA TRP A 98 -0.89 -12.33 16.97
C TRP A 98 0.49 -11.88 17.42
N ALA A 99 0.59 -10.76 18.13
CA ALA A 99 1.85 -10.31 18.70
C ALA A 99 2.37 -11.32 19.74
N GLU A 100 1.49 -11.86 20.59
CA GLU A 100 1.81 -12.93 21.55
C GLU A 100 2.06 -14.29 20.88
N GLU A 101 1.26 -14.67 19.88
CA GLU A 101 1.47 -15.92 19.11
C GLU A 101 2.81 -15.91 18.33
N GLY A 102 3.30 -14.72 18.00
CA GLY A 102 4.63 -14.48 17.46
C GLY A 102 4.64 -14.15 15.95
N LEU A 103 5.58 -13.28 15.57
CA LEU A 103 5.69 -12.72 14.22
C LEU A 103 5.84 -13.77 13.10
N ASN A 104 6.50 -14.89 13.37
CA ASN A 104 6.66 -15.96 12.37
C ASN A 104 5.32 -16.64 12.04
N SER A 105 4.45 -16.82 13.04
CA SER A 105 3.11 -17.37 12.87
C SER A 105 2.24 -16.40 12.07
N LEU A 106 2.26 -15.11 12.42
CA LEU A 106 1.57 -14.06 11.66
C LEU A 106 2.05 -13.99 10.20
N LYS A 107 3.37 -14.00 9.96
CA LYS A 107 3.93 -14.00 8.60
C LYS A 107 3.46 -15.19 7.77
N LYS A 108 3.44 -16.38 8.37
CA LYS A 108 2.94 -17.59 7.69
C LYS A 108 1.45 -17.45 7.36
N ARG A 109 0.64 -16.96 8.29
CA ARG A 109 -0.80 -16.75 8.06
C ARG A 109 -1.07 -15.71 6.98
N CYS A 110 -0.36 -14.58 7.02
CA CYS A 110 -0.43 -13.57 5.97
C CYS A 110 -0.07 -14.14 4.59
N GLU A 111 0.96 -15.00 4.50
CA GLU A 111 1.33 -15.65 3.24
C GLU A 111 0.18 -16.48 2.66
N GLU A 112 -0.50 -17.27 3.50
CA GLU A 112 -1.69 -18.06 3.11
C GLU A 112 -2.84 -17.17 2.61
N LEU A 113 -2.99 -15.99 3.22
CA LEU A 113 -3.98 -14.97 2.86
C LEU A 113 -3.52 -14.03 1.72
N LYS A 114 -2.35 -14.26 1.12
CA LYS A 114 -1.75 -13.41 0.08
C LYS A 114 -1.50 -11.96 0.52
N LEU A 115 -1.20 -11.78 1.81
CA LEU A 115 -0.84 -10.52 2.44
C LEU A 115 0.66 -10.46 2.76
N GLN A 116 1.13 -9.26 3.10
CA GLN A 116 2.48 -9.00 3.57
C GLN A 116 2.42 -8.14 4.85
N PRO A 117 2.89 -8.63 6.01
CA PRO A 117 3.01 -7.82 7.22
C PRO A 117 4.35 -7.07 7.25
N ARG A 118 4.31 -5.81 7.68
CA ARG A 118 5.48 -4.94 7.95
C ARG A 118 5.36 -4.32 9.35
N GLY A 119 6.45 -3.75 9.85
CA GLY A 119 6.43 -2.99 11.11
C GLY A 119 5.63 -1.69 10.95
N SER A 120 5.16 -1.11 12.07
CA SER A 120 4.36 0.12 12.08
C SER A 120 5.06 1.36 11.50
N LEU A 121 6.39 1.31 11.36
CA LEU A 121 7.23 2.36 10.76
C LEU A 121 7.65 2.09 9.30
N GLY A 122 7.04 1.11 8.62
CA GLY A 122 7.29 0.82 7.20
C GLY A 122 8.19 -0.40 6.97
N GLU A 123 9.11 -0.32 6.00
CA GLU A 123 9.90 -1.47 5.49
C GLU A 123 10.87 -2.10 6.50
N SER A 124 11.16 -1.40 7.59
CA SER A 124 11.97 -1.92 8.68
C SER A 124 11.07 -2.61 9.73
N TYR A 125 11.45 -3.82 10.16
CA TYR A 125 10.78 -4.60 11.20
C TYR A 125 10.97 -4.03 12.62
N ALA A 126 11.23 -2.73 12.75
CA ALA A 126 11.31 -2.07 14.05
C ALA A 126 9.90 -1.98 14.64
N GLN A 127 9.46 -3.08 15.24
CA GLN A 127 8.16 -3.23 15.87
C GLN A 127 8.24 -2.71 17.31
N THR A 128 7.42 -1.71 17.63
CA THR A 128 7.09 -1.36 19.01
C THR A 128 5.59 -1.63 19.19
N GLY A 129 5.25 -2.60 20.05
CA GLY A 129 3.86 -2.97 20.35
C GLY A 129 3.24 -4.01 19.42
N CYS A 130 1.91 -3.97 19.31
CA CYS A 130 1.08 -4.92 18.58
C CYS A 130 0.48 -4.37 17.27
N THR A 131 0.92 -3.19 16.83
CA THR A 131 0.45 -2.59 15.58
C THR A 131 1.26 -3.10 14.40
N PHE A 132 0.57 -3.59 13.37
CA PHE A 132 1.16 -4.09 12.14
C PHE A 132 0.64 -3.32 10.93
N ASP A 133 1.52 -3.11 9.94
CA ASP A 133 1.15 -2.65 8.60
C ASP A 133 0.88 -3.88 7.73
N ILE A 134 -0.39 -4.16 7.45
CA ILE A 134 -0.83 -5.31 6.66
C ILE A 134 -1.26 -4.84 5.28
N SER A 135 -0.62 -5.35 4.22
CA SER A 135 -0.92 -4.98 2.83
C SER A 135 -1.10 -6.18 1.91
N ASN A 136 -1.71 -5.97 0.73
CA ASN A 136 -1.70 -6.99 -0.34
C ASN A 136 -0.26 -7.33 -0.76
N LYS A 137 0.02 -8.62 -1.00
CA LYS A 137 1.35 -9.06 -1.45
C LYS A 137 1.55 -8.92 -2.96
N HIS A 138 0.52 -9.25 -3.73
CA HIS A 138 0.60 -9.26 -5.20
C HIS A 138 0.31 -7.87 -5.78
N ARG A 139 0.86 -7.60 -6.97
CA ARG A 139 0.66 -6.33 -7.71
C ARG A 139 0.38 -6.54 -9.20
N LEU A 140 0.94 -7.61 -9.77
CA LEU A 140 0.78 -8.03 -11.15
C LEU A 140 -0.21 -9.19 -11.28
N GLY A 141 -1.05 -9.15 -12.32
CA GLY A 141 -2.03 -10.20 -12.62
C GLY A 141 -3.37 -10.06 -11.87
N TYR A 142 -3.59 -8.94 -11.20
CA TYR A 142 -4.81 -8.60 -10.47
C TYR A 142 -5.16 -7.15 -10.78
N SER A 143 -6.46 -6.83 -10.76
CA SER A 143 -6.94 -5.45 -10.76
C SER A 143 -6.78 -4.78 -9.40
N GLU A 144 -6.78 -3.45 -9.37
CA GLU A 144 -6.73 -2.66 -8.14
C GLU A 144 -7.90 -3.02 -7.21
N VAL A 145 -9.10 -3.24 -7.74
CA VAL A 145 -10.27 -3.62 -6.94
C VAL A 145 -10.07 -4.98 -6.28
N GLU A 146 -9.55 -5.97 -7.01
CA GLU A 146 -9.26 -7.30 -6.45
C GLU A 146 -8.19 -7.25 -5.35
N LEU A 147 -7.18 -6.41 -5.51
CA LEU A 147 -6.12 -6.24 -4.52
C LEU A 147 -6.62 -5.56 -3.24
N VAL A 148 -7.47 -4.53 -3.36
CA VAL A 148 -8.13 -3.91 -2.19
C VAL A 148 -9.03 -4.93 -1.49
N GLN A 149 -9.84 -5.68 -2.25
CA GLN A 149 -10.72 -6.69 -1.68
C GLN A 149 -9.93 -7.79 -0.96
N CYS A 150 -8.85 -8.30 -1.57
CA CYS A 150 -7.95 -9.27 -0.96
C CYS A 150 -7.38 -8.76 0.37
N MET A 151 -7.00 -7.49 0.43
CA MET A 151 -6.51 -6.87 1.66
C MET A 151 -7.61 -6.80 2.73
N ILE A 152 -8.81 -6.33 2.37
CA ILE A 152 -9.96 -6.23 3.28
C ILE A 152 -10.32 -7.59 3.87
N ASP A 153 -10.50 -8.61 3.02
CA ASP A 153 -10.90 -9.95 3.45
C ASP A 153 -9.84 -10.58 4.36
N GLY A 154 -8.57 -10.42 3.99
CA GLY A 154 -7.44 -10.91 4.75
C GLY A 154 -7.30 -10.24 6.12
N VAL A 155 -7.46 -8.92 6.20
CA VAL A 155 -7.42 -8.16 7.45
C VAL A 155 -8.59 -8.54 8.36
N ASN A 156 -9.81 -8.67 7.82
CA ASN A 156 -10.97 -9.10 8.61
C ASN A 156 -10.74 -10.49 9.20
N THR A 157 -10.20 -11.43 8.41
CA THR A 157 -9.84 -12.78 8.87
C THR A 157 -8.82 -12.72 10.01
N LEU A 158 -7.73 -11.95 9.83
CA LEU A 158 -6.70 -11.81 10.85
C LEU A 158 -7.25 -11.22 12.14
N TYR A 159 -8.16 -10.25 12.06
CA TYR A 159 -8.78 -9.62 13.23
C TYR A 159 -9.68 -10.61 13.99
N GLU A 160 -10.49 -11.40 13.30
CA GLU A 160 -11.32 -12.45 13.93
C GLU A 160 -10.45 -13.52 14.63
N GLU A 161 -9.36 -13.93 13.99
CA GLU A 161 -8.38 -14.87 14.56
C GLU A 161 -7.66 -14.24 15.76
N ASP A 162 -7.34 -12.95 15.71
CA ASP A 162 -6.71 -12.21 16.81
C ASP A 162 -7.58 -12.21 18.07
N LEU A 163 -8.89 -11.97 17.93
CA LEU A 163 -9.84 -12.04 19.05
C LEU A 163 -9.85 -13.42 19.73
N GLN A 164 -9.65 -14.50 18.96
CA GLN A 164 -9.55 -15.85 19.52
C GLN A 164 -8.21 -16.08 20.21
N LEU A 165 -7.12 -15.57 19.64
CA LEU A 165 -5.78 -15.64 20.23
C LEU A 165 -5.69 -14.84 21.53
N GLN A 166 -6.33 -13.67 21.61
CA GLN A 166 -6.42 -12.91 22.85
C GLN A 166 -7.03 -13.78 23.96
N ASN A 167 -8.18 -14.43 23.72
CA ASN A 167 -8.80 -15.35 24.69
C ASN A 167 -7.92 -16.53 25.09
N LYS A 168 -7.00 -16.98 24.21
CA LYS A 168 -6.03 -18.04 24.50
C LYS A 168 -4.92 -17.56 25.44
N PHE A 169 -4.53 -16.30 25.36
CA PHE A 169 -3.40 -15.73 26.10
C PHE A 169 -3.79 -14.95 27.36
N GLY A 170 -5.07 -14.56 27.52
CA GLY A 170 -5.63 -13.95 28.74
C GLY A 170 -6.09 -12.53 28.52
#